data_AF-A0A5D3JHK2-F1
#
_entry.id   AF-A0A5D3JHK2-F1
#
_cell.length_a   1.000
_cell.length_b   1.000
_cell.length_c   1.000
_cell.angle_alpha   90.00
_cell.angle_beta   90.00
_cell.angle_gamma   90.00
#
_symmetry.space_group_name_H-M   'P 1'
#
loop_
_entity.id
_entity.type
_entity.pdbx_description
1 polymer ?
#
loop_
_entity_poly.entity_id
_entity_poly.type
_entity_poly.pdbx_seq_one_letter_code
_entity_poly.pdbx_strand_id
1 'polypeptide(L)'
;MFKKILVAAVMATTLSSSLSAIAAPSVQVGFSPEGTAQELVLKTINNAQSSVRMLGYNLTAADIAKALASASRRGVDVKVILDKRENQNKYSKAVLNILVNAGVKVRLTDAYKIHHDKVIMGAPQKTESMVTPVFATPILTTSWLA
;
A
#
# COMPACT_ATOMS: atom_id res chain seq x y z
N MET A 1 -9.70 59.50 -5.69
CA MET A 1 -10.12 58.46 -6.67
C MET A 1 -9.27 57.18 -6.66
N PHE A 2 -8.08 57.14 -6.04
CA PHE A 2 -7.21 55.94 -6.05
C PHE A 2 -7.47 54.88 -4.96
N LYS A 3 -8.26 55.16 -3.92
CA LYS A 3 -8.55 54.19 -2.83
C LYS A 3 -9.70 53.22 -3.14
N LYS A 4 -10.51 53.47 -4.18
CA LYS A 4 -11.66 52.62 -4.51
C LYS A 4 -11.32 51.42 -5.39
N ILE A 5 -10.14 51.40 -6.00
CA ILE A 5 -9.73 50.37 -6.96
C ILE A 5 -9.04 49.18 -6.26
N LEU A 6 -8.49 49.37 -5.06
CA LEU A 6 -7.74 48.32 -4.35
C LEU A 6 -8.64 47.24 -3.71
N VAL A 7 -9.90 47.57 -3.39
CA VAL A 7 -10.81 46.63 -2.71
C VAL A 7 -11.41 45.61 -3.69
N ALA A 8 -11.50 45.93 -4.99
CA ALA A 8 -12.09 45.03 -5.98
C ALA A 8 -11.18 43.85 -6.37
N ALA A 9 -9.85 43.97 -6.20
CA ALA A 9 -8.89 42.92 -6.58
C ALA A 9 -8.70 41.84 -5.51
N VAL A 10 -9.07 42.11 -4.25
CA VAL A 10 -8.90 41.16 -3.13
C VAL A 10 -10.12 40.22 -2.97
N MET A 11 -11.24 40.53 -3.63
CA MET A 11 -12.49 39.76 -3.55
C MET A 11 -12.63 38.65 -4.61
N ALA A 12 -11.78 38.62 -5.64
CA ALA A 12 -11.92 37.67 -6.76
C ALA A 12 -11.18 36.33 -6.58
N THR A 13 -10.49 36.12 -5.46
CA THR A 13 -9.82 34.85 -5.12
C THR A 13 -10.66 33.95 -4.21
N THR A 14 -11.98 34.18 -4.12
CA THR A 14 -12.88 33.32 -3.37
C THR A 14 -13.17 32.03 -4.12
N LEU A 15 -12.62 30.95 -3.58
CA LEU A 15 -13.12 29.57 -3.67
C LEU A 15 -13.26 28.98 -5.08
N SER A 16 -12.15 28.48 -5.62
CA SER A 16 -12.22 27.25 -6.42
C SER A 16 -12.51 26.08 -5.48
N SER A 17 -13.75 25.92 -5.05
CA SER A 17 -14.21 24.70 -4.37
C SER A 17 -14.11 23.55 -5.37
N SER A 18 -13.11 22.70 -5.21
CA SER A 18 -12.96 21.48 -6.01
C SER A 18 -14.19 20.61 -5.78
N LEU A 19 -15.06 20.48 -6.78
CA LEU A 19 -16.15 19.51 -6.76
C LEU A 19 -15.49 18.12 -6.62
N SER A 20 -15.60 17.52 -5.43
CA SER A 20 -15.12 16.15 -5.21
C SER A 20 -16.05 15.22 -5.99
N ALA A 21 -15.59 14.72 -7.13
CA ALA A 21 -16.25 13.60 -7.77
C ALA A 21 -16.11 12.38 -6.83
N ILE A 22 -17.21 11.92 -6.25
CA ILE A 22 -17.26 10.56 -5.70
C ILE A 22 -17.15 9.63 -6.91
N ALA A 23 -16.00 8.99 -7.06
CA ALA A 23 -15.86 7.92 -8.03
C ALA A 23 -16.79 6.78 -7.61
N ALA A 24 -17.55 6.22 -8.56
CA ALA A 24 -18.34 5.02 -8.30
C ALA A 24 -17.39 3.87 -7.88
N PRO A 25 -17.79 3.03 -6.91
CA PRO A 25 -16.98 1.88 -6.55
C PRO A 25 -16.80 0.97 -7.77
N SER A 26 -15.59 0.47 -7.97
CA SER A 26 -15.25 -0.46 -9.05
C SER A 26 -14.41 -1.60 -8.50
N VAL A 27 -14.55 -2.78 -9.11
CA VAL A 27 -13.81 -3.99 -8.75
C VAL A 27 -12.90 -4.36 -9.91
N GLN A 28 -11.63 -4.61 -9.60
CA GLN A 28 -10.65 -5.16 -10.54
C GLN A 28 -10.21 -6.53 -10.01
N VAL A 29 -10.00 -7.48 -10.93
CA VAL A 29 -9.51 -8.82 -10.63
C VAL A 29 -8.27 -9.06 -11.49
N GLY A 30 -7.26 -9.67 -10.89
CA GLY A 30 -6.04 -10.09 -11.56
C GLY A 30 -5.64 -11.47 -11.06
N PHE A 31 -4.92 -12.21 -11.90
CA PHE A 31 -4.51 -13.59 -11.67
C PHE A 31 -2.99 -13.73 -11.67
N SER A 32 -2.54 -14.81 -11.06
CA SER A 32 -1.16 -15.28 -11.06
C SER A 32 -1.15 -16.71 -11.63
N PRO A 33 -0.08 -17.10 -12.34
CA PRO A 33 1.21 -16.41 -12.46
C PRO A 33 1.31 -15.34 -13.56
N GLU A 34 0.23 -15.02 -14.28
CA GLU A 34 0.25 -14.18 -15.49
C GLU A 34 0.62 -12.71 -15.22
N GLY A 35 0.62 -12.28 -13.95
CA GLY A 35 1.18 -11.00 -13.50
C GLY A 35 0.15 -9.93 -13.15
N THR A 36 -1.08 -10.04 -13.66
CA THR A 36 -2.14 -9.04 -13.43
C THR A 36 -2.51 -8.87 -11.95
N ALA A 37 -2.41 -9.94 -11.14
CA ALA A 37 -2.59 -9.81 -9.68
C ALA A 37 -1.52 -8.92 -9.03
N GLN A 38 -0.25 -9.12 -9.40
CA GLN A 38 0.87 -8.34 -8.87
C GLN A 38 0.79 -6.87 -9.32
N GLU A 39 0.40 -6.64 -10.57
CA GLU A 39 0.18 -5.29 -11.10
C GLU A 39 -0.90 -4.54 -10.32
N LEU A 40 -2.01 -5.18 -9.97
CA LEU A 40 -3.07 -4.55 -9.18
C LEU A 40 -2.59 -4.15 -7.78
N VAL A 41 -1.78 -5.00 -7.14
CA VAL A 41 -1.16 -4.69 -5.84
C VAL A 41 -0.23 -3.48 -5.97
N LEU A 42 0.68 -3.50 -6.93
CA LEU A 42 1.62 -2.41 -7.17
C LEU A 42 0.90 -1.11 -7.51
N LYS A 43 -0.11 -1.15 -8.38
CA LYS A 43 -0.97 -0.01 -8.72
C LYS A 43 -1.63 0.59 -7.48
N THR A 44 -2.12 -0.26 -6.57
CA THR A 44 -2.78 0.18 -5.34
C THR A 44 -1.82 0.92 -4.41
N ILE A 45 -0.60 0.39 -4.22
CA ILE A 45 0.43 1.02 -3.39
C ILE A 45 0.94 2.32 -4.03
N ASN A 46 1.12 2.32 -5.35
CA ASN A 46 1.66 3.46 -6.09
C ASN A 46 0.66 4.62 -6.17
N ASN A 47 -0.64 4.33 -6.24
CA ASN A 47 -1.68 5.36 -6.30
C ASN A 47 -2.11 5.90 -4.93
N ALA A 48 -1.69 5.27 -3.83
CA ALA A 48 -1.98 5.76 -2.48
C ALA A 48 -1.30 7.13 -2.23
N GLN A 49 -2.07 8.07 -1.68
CA GLN A 49 -1.64 9.44 -1.43
C GLN A 49 -1.60 9.82 0.06
N SER A 50 -2.48 9.23 0.88
CA SER A 50 -2.55 9.55 2.32
C SER A 50 -2.12 8.40 3.22
N SER A 51 -2.58 7.18 2.94
CA SER A 51 -2.20 6.02 3.75
C SER A 51 -2.14 4.72 2.97
N VAL A 52 -1.30 3.80 3.47
CA VAL A 52 -1.32 2.38 3.11
C VAL A 52 -1.40 1.56 4.39
N ARG A 53 -2.29 0.56 4.40
CA ARG A 53 -2.42 -0.45 5.45
C ARG A 53 -2.22 -1.81 4.82
N MET A 54 -1.33 -2.61 5.39
CA MET A 54 -1.10 -3.98 4.93
C MET A 54 -1.23 -4.96 6.08
N LEU A 55 -1.99 -6.02 5.84
CA LEU A 55 -1.99 -7.25 6.62
C LEU A 55 -1.39 -8.34 5.74
N GLY A 56 -0.35 -9.01 6.22
CA GLY A 56 0.32 -10.07 5.48
C GLY A 56 0.62 -11.28 6.34
N TYR A 57 0.52 -12.45 5.72
CA TYR A 57 1.02 -13.70 6.29
C TYR A 57 2.55 -13.75 6.20
N ASN A 58 3.08 -14.02 5.01
CA ASN A 58 4.51 -14.06 4.71
C ASN A 58 4.84 -13.00 3.66
N LEU A 59 5.87 -12.18 3.90
CA LEU A 59 6.32 -11.16 2.97
C LEU A 59 7.78 -11.40 2.55
N THR A 60 7.97 -11.92 1.34
CA THR A 60 9.29 -12.10 0.69
C THR A 60 9.44 -11.30 -0.61
N ALA A 61 8.34 -10.73 -1.11
CA ALA A 61 8.29 -10.00 -2.37
C ALA A 61 9.02 -8.64 -2.27
N ALA A 62 10.22 -8.56 -2.85
CA ALA A 62 11.09 -7.39 -2.76
C ALA A 62 10.54 -6.18 -3.53
N ASP A 63 9.80 -6.40 -4.60
CA ASP A 63 9.11 -5.37 -5.38
C ASP A 63 7.99 -4.70 -4.58
N ILE A 64 7.16 -5.49 -3.87
CA ILE A 64 6.13 -4.98 -2.96
C ILE A 64 6.78 -4.17 -1.83
N ALA A 65 7.88 -4.67 -1.24
CA ALA A 65 8.63 -3.96 -0.22
C ALA A 65 9.15 -2.61 -0.70
N LYS A 66 9.71 -2.57 -1.91
CA LYS A 66 10.20 -1.35 -2.56
C LYS A 66 9.08 -0.37 -2.84
N ALA A 67 7.91 -0.85 -3.28
CA ALA A 67 6.74 0.00 -3.53
C ALA A 67 6.24 0.65 -2.23
N LEU A 68 6.13 -0.12 -1.14
CA LEU A 68 5.76 0.39 0.19
C LEU A 68 6.78 1.40 0.72
N ALA A 69 8.07 1.10 0.59
CA ALA A 69 9.15 2.00 0.96
C ALA A 69 9.10 3.31 0.15
N SER A 70 8.82 3.23 -1.15
CA SER A 70 8.61 4.41 -2.01
C SER A 70 7.39 5.21 -1.57
N ALA A 71 6.27 4.56 -1.22
CA ALA A 71 5.10 5.25 -0.69
C ALA A 71 5.42 6.02 0.60
N SER A 72 6.13 5.39 1.54
CA SER A 72 6.61 6.04 2.76
C SER A 72 7.47 7.28 2.46
N ARG A 73 8.41 7.16 1.51
CA ARG A 73 9.24 8.29 1.06
C ARG A 73 8.44 9.42 0.40
N ARG A 74 7.29 9.13 -0.22
CA ARG A 74 6.36 10.16 -0.73
C ARG A 74 5.58 10.88 0.39
N GLY A 75 5.73 10.47 1.66
CA GLY A 75 5.00 11.03 2.80
C GLY A 75 3.69 10.31 3.13
N VAL A 76 3.41 9.17 2.50
CA VAL A 76 2.22 8.35 2.79
C VAL A 76 2.39 7.66 4.15
N ASP A 77 1.35 7.65 5.00
CA ASP A 77 1.39 6.90 6.27
C ASP A 77 1.27 5.40 5.99
N VAL A 78 2.40 4.69 5.94
CA VAL A 78 2.45 3.25 5.67
C VAL A 78 2.58 2.45 6.98
N LYS A 79 1.64 1.53 7.20
CA LYS A 79 1.63 0.59 8.34
C LYS A 79 1.45 -0.84 7.86
N VAL A 80 2.27 -1.74 8.37
CA VAL A 80 2.31 -3.15 7.97
C VAL A 80 2.25 -4.04 9.21
N ILE A 81 1.34 -5.02 9.22
CA ILE A 81 1.28 -6.08 10.22
C ILE A 81 1.54 -7.41 9.53
N LEU A 82 2.52 -8.16 10.01
CA LEU A 82 2.88 -9.47 9.46
C LEU A 82 2.84 -10.58 10.50
N ASP A 83 2.60 -11.82 10.08
CA ASP A 83 2.74 -12.97 10.96
C ASP A 83 4.19 -13.10 11.46
N LYS A 84 4.39 -13.23 12.77
CA LYS A 84 5.73 -13.29 13.35
C LYS A 84 6.47 -14.57 12.95
N ARG A 85 5.80 -15.72 12.93
CA ARG A 85 6.44 -17.03 12.74
C ARG A 85 6.90 -17.22 11.30
N GLU A 86 6.14 -16.71 10.36
CA GLU A 86 6.44 -16.88 8.93
C GLU A 86 7.50 -15.92 8.38
N ASN A 87 7.79 -14.83 9.09
CA ASN A 87 8.73 -13.80 8.62
C ASN A 87 10.13 -13.93 9.26
N GLN A 88 10.51 -15.16 9.66
CA GLN A 88 11.81 -15.44 10.30
C GLN A 88 12.94 -15.79 9.31
N ASN A 89 12.59 -16.15 8.07
CA ASN A 89 13.55 -16.56 7.05
C ASN A 89 14.39 -15.35 6.54
N LYS A 90 15.51 -15.63 5.87
CA LYS A 90 16.46 -14.59 5.38
C LYS A 90 15.83 -13.61 4.38
N TYR A 91 14.89 -14.07 3.56
CA TYR A 91 14.25 -13.24 2.54
C TYR A 91 13.26 -12.25 3.19
N SER A 92 12.44 -12.73 4.13
CA SER A 92 11.54 -11.88 4.91
C SER A 92 12.32 -10.85 5.73
N LYS A 93 13.43 -11.25 6.36
CA LYS A 93 14.33 -10.31 7.07
C LYS A 93 14.89 -9.22 6.15
N ALA A 94 15.30 -9.57 4.94
CA ALA A 94 15.78 -8.59 3.97
C ALA A 94 14.69 -7.57 3.58
N VAL A 95 13.46 -8.03 3.36
CA VAL A 95 12.31 -7.17 3.08
C VAL A 95 11.96 -6.29 4.28
N LEU A 96 11.93 -6.84 5.50
CA LEU A 96 11.71 -6.09 6.73
C LEU A 96 12.73 -4.95 6.88
N ASN A 97 14.01 -5.20 6.58
CA ASN A 97 15.05 -4.18 6.60
C ASN A 97 14.78 -3.06 5.60
N ILE A 98 14.32 -3.37 4.38
CA ILE A 98 13.93 -2.36 3.38
C ILE A 98 12.82 -1.45 3.93
N LEU A 99 11.82 -2.03 4.58
CA LEU A 99 10.66 -1.30 5.11
C LEU A 99 11.07 -0.40 6.30
N VAL A 100 11.77 -0.97 7.28
CA VAL A 100 12.20 -0.24 8.48
C VAL A 100 13.12 0.92 8.13
N ASN A 101 14.08 0.70 7.22
CA ASN A 101 15.00 1.75 6.76
C ASN A 101 14.28 2.87 5.98
N ALA A 102 13.12 2.59 5.41
CA ALA A 102 12.28 3.59 4.75
C ALA A 102 11.29 4.29 5.69
N GLY A 103 11.36 4.05 7.00
CA GLY A 103 10.45 4.64 8.00
C GLY A 103 9.06 4.02 8.06
N VAL A 104 8.85 2.86 7.42
CA VAL A 104 7.56 2.16 7.46
C VAL A 104 7.34 1.60 8.87
N LYS A 105 6.14 1.81 9.42
CA LYS A 105 5.75 1.25 10.72
C LYS A 105 5.37 -0.22 10.55
N VAL A 106 6.32 -1.11 10.84
CA VAL A 106 6.11 -2.57 10.77
C VAL A 106 5.89 -3.16 12.15
N ARG A 107 4.92 -4.07 12.27
CA ARG A 107 4.71 -4.91 13.45
C ARG A 107 4.65 -6.38 13.05
N LEU A 108 5.36 -7.23 13.78
CA LEU A 108 5.19 -8.67 13.73
C LEU A 108 4.21 -9.09 14.84
N THR A 109 3.18 -9.87 14.50
CA THR A 109 2.16 -10.32 15.45
C THR A 109 2.23 -11.84 15.65
N ASP A 110 2.14 -12.27 16.90
CA ASP A 110 1.94 -13.65 17.35
C ASP A 110 0.68 -13.78 18.22
N ALA A 111 -0.21 -12.79 18.18
CA ALA A 111 -1.49 -12.80 18.89
C ALA A 111 -2.43 -13.94 18.42
N TYR A 112 -2.17 -14.50 17.23
CA TYR A 112 -2.91 -15.61 16.65
C TYR A 112 -1.99 -16.80 16.41
N LYS A 113 -2.57 -18.00 16.32
CA LYS A 113 -1.82 -19.19 15.89
C LYS A 113 -1.23 -19.01 14.49
N ILE A 114 -2.02 -18.39 13.60
CA ILE A 114 -1.68 -18.07 12.21
C ILE A 114 -2.42 -16.76 11.83
N HIS A 115 -1.69 -15.72 11.43
CA HIS A 115 -2.26 -14.49 10.85
C HIS A 115 -2.25 -14.61 9.31
N HIS A 116 -3.23 -15.33 8.75
CA HIS A 116 -3.22 -15.72 7.33
C HIS A 116 -3.79 -14.66 6.36
N ASP A 117 -3.98 -13.43 6.81
CA ASP A 117 -4.52 -12.37 5.97
C ASP A 117 -3.52 -11.93 4.90
N LYS A 118 -4.05 -11.55 3.74
CA LYS A 118 -3.31 -10.89 2.69
C LYS A 118 -4.17 -9.76 2.16
N VAL A 119 -4.03 -8.59 2.76
CA VAL A 119 -4.88 -7.44 2.50
C VAL A 119 -3.99 -6.22 2.39
N ILE A 120 -4.20 -5.42 1.34
CA ILE A 120 -3.60 -4.10 1.19
C ILE A 120 -4.72 -3.11 0.94
N MET A 121 -4.76 -2.06 1.75
CA MET A 121 -5.65 -0.92 1.57
C MET A 121 -4.81 0.31 1.29
N GLY A 122 -5.08 1.00 0.18
CA GLY A 122 -4.46 2.26 -0.19
C GLY A 122 -5.53 3.35 -0.30
N ALA A 123 -5.26 4.52 0.28
CA ALA A 123 -6.18 5.65 0.22
C ALA A 123 -5.67 6.74 -0.76
N PRO A 124 -6.31 6.93 -1.92
CA PRO A 124 -6.12 8.13 -2.74
C PRO A 124 -6.96 9.25 -2.14
N GLN A 125 -6.34 10.17 -1.39
CA GLN A 125 -6.87 11.42 -0.78
C GLN A 125 -8.25 11.40 -0.07
N LYS A 126 -9.32 10.87 -0.68
CA LYS A 126 -10.69 10.72 -0.15
C LYS A 126 -11.38 9.37 -0.41
N THR A 127 -10.76 8.43 -1.11
CA THR A 127 -11.30 7.06 -1.33
C THR A 127 -10.41 6.00 -0.69
N GLU A 128 -10.90 4.77 -0.58
CA GLU A 128 -10.11 3.61 -0.18
C GLU A 128 -10.19 2.55 -1.30
N SER A 129 -9.03 1.98 -1.66
CA SER A 129 -8.93 0.83 -2.55
C SER A 129 -8.38 -0.34 -1.77
N MET A 130 -9.09 -1.48 -1.78
CA MET A 130 -8.67 -2.70 -1.13
C MET A 130 -8.32 -3.76 -2.16
N VAL A 131 -7.15 -4.39 -1.99
CA VAL A 131 -6.70 -5.53 -2.78
C VAL A 131 -6.35 -6.66 -1.84
N THR A 132 -6.83 -7.86 -2.16
CA THR A 132 -6.53 -9.08 -1.41
C THR A 132 -5.66 -10.00 -2.27
N PRO A 133 -4.33 -9.85 -2.27
CA PRO A 133 -3.47 -10.74 -3.04
C PRO A 133 -3.39 -12.11 -2.38
N VAL A 134 -3.43 -13.20 -3.15
CA VAL A 134 -2.97 -14.48 -2.61
C VAL A 134 -1.44 -14.50 -2.81
N PHE A 135 -0.67 -14.24 -1.74
CA PHE A 135 0.77 -14.51 -1.74
C PHE A 135 1.02 -16.02 -1.65
N ALA A 136 0.62 -16.77 -2.68
CA ALA A 136 1.12 -18.10 -2.90
C ALA A 136 2.42 -17.93 -3.67
N THR A 137 3.57 -18.03 -2.99
CA THR A 137 4.71 -18.61 -3.68
C THR A 137 4.23 -19.98 -4.16
N PRO A 138 4.46 -20.38 -5.43
CA PRO A 138 4.22 -21.76 -5.77
C PRO A 138 5.11 -22.56 -4.83
N ILE A 139 4.47 -23.32 -3.91
CA ILE A 139 5.12 -24.44 -3.25
C ILE A 139 5.32 -25.45 -4.38
N LEU A 140 6.36 -25.23 -5.20
CA LEU A 140 6.89 -26.28 -6.03
C LEU A 140 7.50 -27.29 -5.06
N THR A 141 6.72 -28.32 -4.79
CA THR A 141 7.12 -29.72 -4.98
C THR A 141 8.55 -29.90 -5.53
N THR A 142 9.57 -29.77 -4.68
CA THR A 142 10.90 -30.37 -4.86
C THR A 142 11.55 -30.62 -3.50
N SER A 143 10.92 -31.49 -2.71
CA SER A 143 11.59 -32.16 -1.58
C SER A 143 11.12 -33.61 -1.50
N TRP A 144 11.24 -34.29 -2.63
CA TRP A 144 11.40 -35.75 -2.78
C TRP A 144 12.32 -35.90 -4.01
N LEU A 145 13.44 -36.60 -3.85
CA LEU A 145 14.65 -36.61 -4.71
C LEU A 145 15.72 -35.57 -4.35
N ALA A 146 16.30 -35.71 -3.16
CA ALA A 146 17.75 -35.73 -2.92
C ALA A 146 18.00 -36.40 -1.56
#